data_AF-A0A6J5TJX6-F1
#
_entry.id   AF-A0A6J5TJX6-F1
#
_cell.length_a   1.000
_cell.length_b   1.000
_cell.length_c   1.000
_cell.angle_alpha   90.00
_cell.angle_beta   90.00
_cell.angle_gamma   90.00
#
_symmetry.space_group_name_H-M   'P 1'
#
loop_
_entity.id
_entity.type
_entity.pdbx_description
1 polymer ?
#
loop_
_entity_poly.entity_id
_entity_poly.type
_entity_poly.pdbx_seq_one_letter_code
_entity_poly.pdbx_strand_id
1 'polypeptide(L)'
;MGALADSHHPWAFTFGILGNVISFMVYLAPVPTFYGIYKKKSTQGFQSVPYLVALFSGMLWFYYALLKKNAMLLITINSFGTVIETIYIVMFIFYAPKDARKFTLKLFGFMNVGLFCSILVLSHFAVRSEYRVPVLGWINVAISVIVFAAPLSIVAQVIRTRSVEFMPFSLSFFLTLSAVMWFSYGLFLKDICIAIPNVLGFILGLLQMLLYAIYRNRKQVIIEDDEKKIPAAAAADQHVKNVVGLTTLATSEVHPLDPPPHDHDKSVEVDSGSHTAAASCA
;
A
#
# COMPACT_ATOMS: atom_id res chain seq x y z
N MET A 1 -11.56 -3.14 35.62
CA MET A 1 -10.31 -3.86 35.27
C MET A 1 -10.33 -5.25 35.91
N GLY A 2 -11.31 -6.08 35.54
CA GLY A 2 -11.58 -7.37 36.19
C GLY A 2 -12.69 -8.11 35.46
N ALA A 3 -12.36 -8.66 34.29
CA ALA A 3 -13.20 -9.59 33.51
C ALA A 3 -12.34 -10.29 32.43
N LEU A 4 -11.07 -10.58 32.72
CA LEU A 4 -10.14 -11.16 31.73
C LEU A 4 -10.29 -12.69 31.56
N ALA A 5 -11.20 -13.33 32.29
CA ALA A 5 -11.41 -14.77 32.20
C ALA A 5 -12.88 -15.12 32.42
N ASP A 6 -13.73 -14.80 31.43
CA ASP A 6 -15.04 -15.46 31.36
C ASP A 6 -14.79 -16.91 30.91
N SER A 7 -14.78 -17.82 31.89
CA SER A 7 -14.46 -19.24 31.82
C SER A 7 -15.44 -20.10 30.99
N HIS A 8 -16.24 -19.49 30.12
CA HIS A 8 -17.29 -20.18 29.36
C HIS A 8 -16.82 -20.69 27.99
N HIS A 9 -15.73 -20.16 27.41
CA HIS A 9 -15.18 -20.66 26.14
C HIS A 9 -13.63 -20.54 26.08
N PRO A 10 -12.88 -21.49 26.67
CA PRO A 10 -11.40 -21.44 26.68
C PRO A 10 -10.81 -21.37 25.26
N TRP A 11 -11.43 -22.05 24.29
CA TRP A 11 -11.00 -22.02 22.90
C TRP A 11 -11.20 -20.65 22.25
N ALA A 12 -12.36 -20.01 22.44
CA ALA A 12 -12.58 -18.65 21.92
C ALA A 12 -11.56 -17.67 22.51
N PHE A 13 -11.26 -17.77 23.80
CA PHE A 13 -10.23 -16.95 24.42
C PHE A 13 -8.85 -17.17 23.77
N THR A 14 -8.39 -18.42 23.65
CA THR A 14 -7.10 -18.75 23.03
C THR A 14 -6.99 -18.23 21.60
N PHE A 15 -7.97 -18.53 20.75
CA PHE A 15 -7.95 -18.08 19.35
C PHE A 15 -8.07 -16.55 19.24
N GLY A 16 -8.81 -15.91 20.15
CA GLY A 16 -8.90 -14.45 20.19
C GLY A 16 -7.58 -13.79 20.60
N ILE A 17 -6.82 -14.37 21.55
CA ILE A 17 -5.49 -13.87 21.92
C ILE A 17 -4.50 -14.03 20.76
N LEU A 18 -4.45 -15.21 20.14
CA LEU A 18 -3.61 -15.45 18.98
C LEU A 18 -3.99 -14.52 17.81
N GLY A 19 -5.29 -14.37 17.55
CA GLY A 19 -5.82 -13.44 16.56
C GLY A 19 -5.40 -12.01 16.82
N ASN A 20 -5.47 -11.54 18.08
CA ASN A 20 -4.95 -10.24 18.47
C ASN A 20 -3.47 -10.11 18.13
N VAL A 21 -2.61 -11.01 18.63
CA VAL A 21 -1.15 -10.96 18.41
C VAL A 21 -0.80 -10.88 16.92
N ILE A 22 -1.43 -11.70 16.08
CA ILE A 22 -1.18 -11.70 14.64
C ILE A 22 -1.69 -10.40 14.00
N SER A 23 -2.90 -9.96 14.34
CA SER A 23 -3.45 -8.72 13.82
C SER A 23 -2.63 -7.49 14.24
N PHE A 24 -2.05 -7.45 15.44
CA PHE A 24 -1.09 -6.41 15.84
C PHE A 24 0.08 -6.34 14.87
N MET A 25 0.67 -7.48 14.52
CA MET A 25 1.77 -7.53 13.54
C MET A 25 1.32 -7.06 12.15
N VAL A 26 0.13 -7.47 11.71
CA VAL A 26 -0.44 -7.04 10.41
C VAL A 26 -0.66 -5.52 10.38
N TYR A 27 -1.21 -4.93 11.43
CA TYR A 27 -1.40 -3.48 11.53
C TYR A 27 -0.09 -2.69 11.56
N LEU A 28 1.01 -3.31 12.03
CA LEU A 28 2.34 -2.71 12.01
C LEU A 28 3.08 -2.92 10.68
N ALA A 29 2.56 -3.72 9.76
CA ALA A 29 3.18 -3.97 8.46
C ALA A 29 3.44 -2.69 7.63
N PRO A 30 2.58 -1.64 7.67
CA PRO A 30 2.84 -0.38 6.98
C PRO A 30 3.87 0.55 7.64
N VAL A 31 4.35 0.26 8.86
CA VAL A 31 5.31 1.13 9.58
C VAL A 31 6.55 1.49 8.75
N PRO A 32 7.24 0.53 8.08
CA PRO A 32 8.40 0.86 7.25
C PRO A 32 8.06 1.81 6.10
N THR A 33 6.87 1.65 5.49
CA THR A 33 6.37 2.54 4.44
C THR A 33 6.18 3.97 4.97
N PHE A 34 5.51 4.12 6.11
CA PHE A 34 5.28 5.44 6.71
C PHE A 34 6.54 6.09 7.27
N TYR A 35 7.50 5.29 7.74
CA TYR A 35 8.83 5.78 8.07
C TYR A 35 9.55 6.35 6.84
N GLY A 36 9.42 5.70 5.68
CA GLY A 36 9.88 6.23 4.40
C GLY A 36 9.24 7.56 4.02
N ILE A 37 7.91 7.66 4.16
CA ILE A 37 7.14 8.91 3.96
C ILE A 37 7.65 10.02 4.88
N TYR A 38 7.86 9.71 6.17
CA TYR A 38 8.37 10.66 7.14
C TYR A 38 9.78 11.17 6.79
N LYS A 39 10.69 10.28 6.38
CA LYS A 39 12.06 10.64 5.99
C LYS A 39 12.10 11.50 4.74
N LYS A 40 11.31 11.13 3.72
CA LYS A 40 11.30 11.80 2.42
C LYS A 40 10.36 12.99 2.33
N LYS A 41 9.57 13.24 3.39
CA LYS A 41 8.59 14.34 3.48
C LYS A 41 7.61 14.34 2.30
N SER A 42 7.30 13.17 1.77
CA SER A 42 6.47 12.97 0.58
C SER A 42 5.82 11.59 0.65
N THR A 43 4.58 11.47 0.17
CA THR A 43 3.87 10.20 0.10
C THR A 43 4.38 9.25 -0.98
N GLN A 44 5.37 9.66 -1.79
CA GLN A 44 6.02 8.81 -2.79
C GLN A 44 5.08 8.07 -3.76
N GLY A 45 3.88 8.60 -4.01
CA GLY A 45 2.86 7.95 -4.84
C GLY A 45 2.01 6.88 -4.12
N PHE A 46 2.27 6.60 -2.84
CA PHE A 46 1.41 5.76 -2.02
C PHE A 46 0.01 6.37 -1.90
N GLN A 47 -0.99 5.50 -1.79
CA GLN A 47 -2.40 5.88 -1.72
C GLN A 47 -2.91 5.83 -0.28
N SER A 48 -3.81 6.75 0.09
CA SER A 48 -4.43 6.77 1.43
C SER A 48 -5.61 5.81 1.58
N VAL A 49 -6.17 5.33 0.46
CA VAL A 49 -7.42 4.56 0.42
C VAL A 49 -7.36 3.31 1.30
N PRO A 50 -6.30 2.48 1.28
CA PRO A 50 -6.23 1.28 2.13
C PRO A 50 -6.39 1.60 3.61
N TYR A 51 -5.74 2.66 4.10
CA TYR A 51 -5.78 3.07 5.50
C TYR A 51 -7.13 3.67 5.90
N LEU A 52 -7.75 4.44 5.00
CA LEU A 52 -9.11 4.98 5.22
C LEU A 52 -10.15 3.86 5.31
N VAL A 53 -10.04 2.85 4.45
CA VAL A 53 -10.95 1.70 4.43
C VAL A 53 -10.72 0.80 5.63
N ALA A 54 -9.45 0.57 6.02
CA ALA A 54 -9.09 -0.17 7.22
C ALA A 54 -9.59 0.52 8.50
N LEU A 55 -9.47 1.86 8.59
CA LEU A 55 -10.04 2.64 9.69
C LEU A 55 -11.56 2.46 9.77
N PHE A 56 -12.27 2.65 8.66
CA PHE A 56 -13.72 2.53 8.61
C PHE A 56 -14.20 1.13 9.03
N SER A 57 -13.53 0.09 8.51
CA SER A 57 -13.78 -1.30 8.90
C SER A 57 -13.52 -1.51 10.39
N GLY A 58 -12.39 -1.04 10.91
CA GLY A 58 -12.04 -1.14 12.34
C GLY A 58 -13.05 -0.45 13.25
N MET A 59 -13.55 0.73 12.86
CA MET A 59 -14.59 1.45 13.60
C MET A 59 -15.92 0.68 13.63
N LEU A 60 -16.32 0.06 12.52
CA LEU A 60 -17.55 -0.76 12.46
C LEU A 60 -17.42 -2.05 13.27
N TRP A 61 -16.27 -2.72 13.23
CA TRP A 61 -16.00 -3.91 14.04
C TRP A 61 -15.93 -3.58 15.53
N PHE A 62 -15.32 -2.44 15.88
CA PHE A 62 -15.29 -1.93 17.25
C PHE A 62 -16.71 -1.65 17.75
N TYR A 63 -17.54 -0.94 16.97
CA TYR A 63 -18.93 -0.68 17.34
C TYR A 63 -19.77 -1.96 17.46
N TYR A 64 -19.61 -2.90 16.53
CA TYR A 64 -20.23 -4.23 16.61
C TYR A 64 -19.85 -4.97 17.90
N ALA A 65 -18.58 -4.95 18.27
CA ALA A 65 -18.08 -5.60 19.46
C ALA A 65 -18.59 -4.96 20.76
N LEU A 66 -18.74 -3.62 20.80
CA LEU A 66 -19.30 -2.90 21.95
C LEU A 66 -20.76 -3.28 22.25
N LEU A 67 -21.54 -3.63 21.22
CA LEU A 67 -22.93 -4.04 21.38
C LEU A 67 -23.09 -5.52 21.74
N LYS A 68 -22.02 -6.32 21.61
CA LYS A 68 -22.02 -7.74 21.98
C LYS A 68 -21.58 -7.95 23.42
N LYS A 69 -22.21 -8.93 24.07
CA LYS A 69 -21.66 -9.52 25.30
C LYS A 69 -20.46 -10.39 24.93
N ASN A 70 -19.38 -10.33 25.71
CA ASN A 70 -18.20 -11.20 25.61
C ASN A 70 -17.39 -11.08 24.29
N ALA A 71 -17.25 -9.87 23.76
CA ALA A 71 -16.44 -9.59 22.57
C ALA A 71 -15.16 -8.78 22.89
N MET A 72 -14.64 -8.85 24.12
CA MET A 72 -13.52 -8.01 24.59
C MET A 72 -12.28 -8.11 23.70
N LEU A 73 -11.92 -9.30 23.21
CA LEU A 73 -10.77 -9.49 22.32
C LEU A 73 -10.98 -8.86 20.93
N LEU A 74 -12.23 -8.71 20.48
CA LEU A 74 -12.56 -8.01 19.25
C LEU A 74 -12.51 -6.49 19.47
N ILE A 75 -12.91 -6.02 20.67
CA ILE A 75 -12.78 -4.61 21.08
C ILE A 75 -11.30 -4.22 21.10
N THR A 76 -10.43 -4.98 21.76
CA THR A 76 -9.02 -4.62 21.94
C THR A 76 -8.30 -4.42 20.61
N ILE A 77 -8.43 -5.38 19.69
CA ILE A 77 -7.71 -5.32 18.43
C ILE A 77 -8.21 -4.22 17.51
N ASN A 78 -9.52 -4.00 17.43
CA ASN A 78 -10.09 -2.98 16.56
C ASN A 78 -9.91 -1.57 17.15
N SER A 79 -9.84 -1.45 18.48
CA SER A 79 -9.41 -0.20 19.13
C SER A 79 -7.99 0.15 18.73
N PHE A 80 -7.07 -0.81 18.84
CA PHE A 80 -5.69 -0.61 18.42
C PHE A 80 -5.59 -0.27 16.92
N GLY A 81 -6.28 -1.04 16.08
CA GLY A 81 -6.37 -0.82 14.63
C GLY A 81 -6.87 0.59 14.29
N THR A 82 -7.93 1.04 14.97
CA THR A 82 -8.48 2.40 14.77
C THR A 82 -7.44 3.47 15.12
N VAL A 83 -6.69 3.30 16.21
CA VAL A 83 -5.64 4.25 16.61
C VAL A 83 -4.49 4.28 15.60
N ILE A 84 -3.93 3.13 15.23
CA ILE A 84 -2.78 3.06 14.33
C ILE A 84 -3.12 3.52 12.91
N GLU A 85 -4.30 3.17 12.39
CA GLU A 85 -4.76 3.64 11.08
C GLU A 85 -5.00 5.16 11.09
N THR A 86 -5.51 5.71 12.19
CA THR A 86 -5.64 7.17 12.35
C THR A 86 -4.26 7.84 12.31
N ILE A 87 -3.25 7.27 12.96
CA ILE A 87 -1.87 7.79 12.91
C ILE A 87 -1.35 7.78 11.46
N TYR A 88 -1.54 6.68 10.72
CA TYR A 88 -1.15 6.58 9.32
C TYR A 88 -1.86 7.63 8.45
N ILE A 89 -3.16 7.83 8.62
CA ILE A 89 -3.93 8.84 7.87
C ILE A 89 -3.43 10.25 8.19
N VAL A 90 -3.17 10.57 9.46
CA VAL A 90 -2.64 11.88 9.87
C VAL A 90 -1.27 12.13 9.25
N MET A 91 -0.37 11.15 9.32
CA MET A 91 0.94 11.23 8.65
C MET A 91 0.80 11.42 7.15
N PHE A 92 -0.10 10.68 6.50
CA PHE A 92 -0.37 10.81 5.07
C PHE A 92 -0.82 12.23 4.72
N ILE A 93 -1.83 12.76 5.42
CA ILE A 93 -2.37 14.10 5.19
C ILE A 93 -1.27 15.16 5.32
N PHE A 94 -0.38 15.03 6.31
CA PHE A 94 0.68 15.99 6.55
C PHE A 94 1.71 16.04 5.40
N TYR A 95 2.09 14.88 4.86
CA TYR A 95 3.12 14.76 3.82
C TYR A 95 2.58 14.65 2.38
N ALA A 96 1.27 14.55 2.20
CA ALA A 96 0.65 14.42 0.88
C ALA A 96 0.68 15.74 0.08
N PRO A 97 0.84 15.67 -1.26
CA PRO A 97 0.57 16.77 -2.18
C PRO A 97 -0.87 17.30 -2.04
N LYS A 98 -1.12 18.55 -2.46
CA LYS A 98 -2.41 19.24 -2.27
C LYS A 98 -3.62 18.43 -2.78
N ASP A 99 -3.51 17.82 -3.95
CA ASP A 99 -4.63 17.09 -4.56
C ASP A 99 -4.91 15.77 -3.83
N ALA A 100 -3.87 14.98 -3.56
CA ALA A 100 -3.98 13.76 -2.76
C ALA A 100 -4.52 14.06 -1.36
N ARG A 101 -4.04 15.12 -0.70
CA ARG A 101 -4.51 15.56 0.61
C ARG A 101 -6.00 15.93 0.61
N LYS A 102 -6.44 16.73 -0.37
CA LYS A 102 -7.85 17.10 -0.52
C LYS A 102 -8.72 15.86 -0.76
N PHE A 103 -8.26 14.94 -1.60
CA PHE A 103 -8.93 13.67 -1.83
C PHE A 103 -9.05 12.85 -0.54
N THR A 104 -7.96 12.67 0.21
CA THR A 104 -7.94 11.96 1.49
C THR A 104 -8.90 12.59 2.49
N LEU A 105 -8.89 13.92 2.65
CA LEU A 105 -9.78 14.62 3.58
C LEU A 105 -11.26 14.48 3.19
N LYS A 106 -11.58 14.63 1.89
CA LYS A 106 -12.95 14.42 1.39
C LYS A 106 -13.43 12.99 1.65
N LEU A 107 -12.60 12.00 1.34
CA LEU A 107 -12.94 10.59 1.52
C LEU A 107 -13.04 10.23 3.00
N PHE A 108 -12.16 10.77 3.85
CA PHE A 108 -12.26 10.64 5.32
C PHE A 108 -13.57 11.22 5.85
N GLY A 109 -13.90 12.46 5.49
CA GLY A 109 -15.12 13.13 5.93
C GLY A 109 -16.38 12.41 5.44
N PHE A 110 -16.41 11.94 4.20
CA PHE A 110 -17.54 11.19 3.65
C PHE A 110 -17.70 9.81 4.30
N MET A 111 -16.65 8.99 4.32
CA MET A 111 -16.74 7.58 4.72
C MET A 111 -16.57 7.38 6.23
N ASN A 112 -15.49 7.89 6.81
CA ASN A 112 -15.15 7.64 8.22
C ASN A 112 -15.97 8.49 9.20
N VAL A 113 -16.43 9.67 8.77
CA VAL A 113 -17.30 10.52 9.59
C VAL A 113 -18.75 10.38 9.13
N GLY A 114 -19.09 10.81 7.91
CA GLY A 114 -20.47 10.87 7.43
C GLY A 114 -21.18 9.51 7.44
N LEU A 115 -20.65 8.53 6.71
CA LEU A 115 -21.26 7.20 6.61
C LEU A 115 -21.26 6.46 7.96
N PHE A 116 -20.15 6.51 8.71
CA PHE A 116 -20.09 5.89 10.04
C PHE A 116 -21.11 6.50 11.02
N CYS A 117 -21.16 7.83 11.13
CA CYS A 117 -22.14 8.50 12.00
C CYS A 117 -23.58 8.20 11.55
N SER A 118 -23.82 8.11 10.23
CA SER A 118 -25.14 7.73 9.71
C SER A 118 -25.51 6.31 10.15
N ILE A 119 -24.58 5.35 10.08
CA ILE A 119 -24.79 3.98 10.56
C ILE A 119 -25.07 3.98 12.07
N LEU A 120 -24.34 4.76 12.88
CA LEU A 120 -24.59 4.87 14.32
C LEU A 120 -26.00 5.38 14.63
N VAL A 121 -26.39 6.50 14.01
CA VAL A 121 -27.70 7.14 14.21
C VAL A 121 -28.83 6.22 13.76
N LEU A 122 -28.74 5.65 12.55
CA LEU A 122 -29.76 4.75 12.03
C LEU A 122 -29.86 3.47 12.87
N SER A 123 -28.74 2.90 13.29
CA SER A 123 -28.72 1.72 14.17
C SER A 123 -29.36 2.02 15.53
N HIS A 124 -29.11 3.21 16.09
CA HIS A 124 -29.65 3.57 17.41
C HIS A 124 -31.14 3.92 17.35
N PHE A 125 -31.56 4.75 16.38
CA PHE A 125 -32.91 5.31 16.35
C PHE A 125 -33.89 4.56 15.45
N ALA A 126 -33.43 3.97 14.35
CA ALA A 126 -34.31 3.29 13.38
C ALA A 126 -34.38 1.77 13.56
N VAL A 127 -33.37 1.15 14.19
CA VAL A 127 -33.31 -0.30 14.40
C VAL A 127 -33.67 -0.66 15.85
N ARG A 128 -34.65 -1.56 16.01
CA ARG A 128 -35.02 -2.11 17.33
C ARG A 128 -33.82 -2.81 17.98
N SER A 129 -33.71 -2.70 19.30
CA SER A 129 -32.54 -3.16 20.06
C SER A 129 -32.13 -4.61 19.77
N GLU A 130 -33.10 -5.51 19.57
CA GLU A 130 -32.88 -6.93 19.27
C GLU A 130 -32.21 -7.20 17.91
N TYR A 131 -32.39 -6.29 16.94
CA TYR A 131 -31.84 -6.43 15.59
C TYR A 131 -30.56 -5.62 15.35
N ARG A 132 -30.12 -4.79 16.31
CA ARG A 132 -28.94 -3.92 16.14
C ARG A 132 -27.67 -4.72 15.87
N VAL A 133 -27.42 -5.78 16.65
CA VAL A 133 -26.23 -6.63 16.49
C VAL A 133 -26.27 -7.38 15.15
N PRO A 134 -27.34 -8.11 14.77
CA PRO A 134 -27.43 -8.76 13.46
C PRO A 134 -27.23 -7.82 12.27
N VAL A 135 -27.90 -6.65 12.27
CA VAL A 135 -27.78 -5.66 11.17
C VAL A 135 -26.33 -5.18 11.02
N LEU A 136 -25.68 -4.81 12.13
CA LEU A 136 -24.29 -4.37 12.09
C LEU A 136 -23.33 -5.51 11.74
N GLY A 137 -23.62 -6.74 12.15
CA GLY A 137 -22.86 -7.92 11.76
C GLY A 137 -22.86 -8.10 10.25
N TRP A 138 -24.02 -8.03 9.60
CA TRP A 138 -24.14 -8.13 8.15
C TRP A 138 -23.51 -6.96 7.39
N ILE A 139 -23.59 -5.74 7.94
CA ILE A 139 -22.86 -4.59 7.39
C ILE A 139 -21.36 -4.84 7.43
N ASN A 140 -20.82 -5.33 8.56
CA ASN A 140 -19.41 -5.69 8.67
C ASN A 140 -19.00 -6.78 7.68
N VAL A 141 -19.82 -7.82 7.51
CA VAL A 141 -19.60 -8.87 6.49
C VAL A 141 -19.52 -8.25 5.09
N ALA A 142 -20.49 -7.42 4.70
CA ALA A 142 -20.52 -6.80 3.38
C ALA A 142 -19.28 -5.93 3.12
N ILE A 143 -18.90 -5.07 4.07
CA ILE A 143 -17.69 -4.26 3.96
C ILE A 143 -16.45 -5.14 3.86
N SER A 144 -16.34 -6.19 4.68
CA SER A 144 -15.19 -7.10 4.65
C SER A 144 -15.05 -7.81 3.30
N VAL A 145 -16.17 -8.22 2.69
CA VAL A 145 -16.17 -8.81 1.34
C VAL A 145 -15.73 -7.80 0.28
N ILE A 146 -16.19 -6.55 0.36
CA ILE A 146 -15.78 -5.48 -0.58
C ILE A 146 -14.27 -5.21 -0.47
N VAL A 147 -13.71 -5.22 0.73
CA VAL A 147 -12.27 -5.01 0.97
C VAL A 147 -11.41 -6.05 0.25
N PHE A 148 -11.93 -7.27 0.04
CA PHE A 148 -11.22 -8.31 -0.70
C PHE A 148 -11.04 -8.01 -2.20
N ALA A 149 -11.67 -6.98 -2.75
CA ALA A 149 -11.42 -6.53 -4.12
C ALA A 149 -9.93 -6.15 -4.34
N ALA A 150 -9.28 -5.56 -3.34
CA ALA A 150 -7.87 -5.18 -3.42
C ALA A 150 -6.92 -6.40 -3.56
N PRO A 151 -6.92 -7.39 -2.64
CA PRO A 151 -6.08 -8.58 -2.80
C PRO A 151 -6.43 -9.39 -4.04
N LEU A 152 -7.70 -9.42 -4.47
CA LEU A 152 -8.10 -10.06 -5.72
C LEU A 152 -7.51 -9.35 -6.95
N SER A 153 -7.45 -8.02 -6.94
CA SER A 153 -6.79 -7.23 -7.98
C SER A 153 -5.29 -7.54 -8.06
N ILE A 154 -4.61 -7.67 -6.91
CA ILE A 154 -3.20 -8.07 -6.86
C ILE A 154 -3.01 -9.49 -7.41
N VAL A 155 -3.89 -10.44 -7.07
CA VAL A 155 -3.89 -11.80 -7.66
C VAL A 155 -3.99 -11.74 -9.18
N ALA A 156 -4.93 -10.97 -9.73
CA ALA A 156 -5.09 -10.80 -11.16
C ALA A 156 -3.84 -10.17 -11.81
N GLN A 157 -3.24 -9.18 -11.14
CA GLN A 157 -2.00 -8.54 -11.59
C GLN A 157 -0.82 -9.52 -11.62
N VAL A 158 -0.65 -10.38 -10.60
CA VAL A 158 0.40 -11.40 -10.57
C VAL A 158 0.23 -12.40 -11.71
N ILE A 159 -1.00 -12.83 -12.01
CA ILE A 159 -1.27 -13.75 -13.13
C ILE A 159 -0.93 -13.10 -14.48
N ARG A 160 -1.32 -11.83 -14.67
CA ARG A 160 -1.08 -11.09 -15.92
C ARG A 160 0.40 -10.76 -16.14
N THR A 161 1.07 -10.28 -15.09
CA THR A 161 2.47 -9.82 -15.16
C THR A 161 3.48 -10.94 -14.95
N ARG A 162 3.04 -12.11 -14.46
CA ARG A 162 3.88 -13.25 -14.10
C ARG A 162 4.97 -12.88 -13.07
N SER A 163 4.76 -11.82 -12.29
CA SER A 163 5.68 -11.28 -11.29
C SER A 163 4.99 -11.17 -9.93
N VAL A 164 5.72 -11.47 -8.85
CA VAL A 164 5.25 -11.45 -7.46
C VAL A 164 5.71 -10.20 -6.68
N GLU A 165 6.21 -9.19 -7.38
CA GLU A 165 6.79 -7.98 -6.78
C GLU A 165 5.83 -7.25 -5.82
N PHE A 166 4.53 -7.22 -6.16
CA PHE A 166 3.50 -6.57 -5.36
C PHE A 166 2.82 -7.49 -4.33
N MET A 167 3.30 -8.73 -4.18
CA MET A 167 2.72 -9.73 -3.28
C MET A 167 3.78 -10.33 -2.36
N PRO A 168 4.12 -9.67 -1.24
CA PRO A 168 5.09 -10.19 -0.29
C PRO A 168 4.52 -11.43 0.44
N PHE A 169 5.23 -12.56 0.36
CA PHE A 169 4.82 -13.83 0.96
C PHE A 169 4.46 -13.72 2.45
N SER A 170 5.30 -13.02 3.24
CA SER A 170 5.08 -12.88 4.67
C SER A 170 3.73 -12.24 4.99
N LEU A 171 3.31 -11.23 4.23
CA LEU A 171 2.04 -10.55 4.43
C LEU A 171 0.87 -11.50 4.11
N SER A 172 0.93 -12.23 3.00
CA SER A 172 -0.08 -13.24 2.65
C SER A 172 -0.18 -14.34 3.71
N PHE A 173 0.97 -14.81 4.23
CA PHE A 173 1.02 -15.81 5.29
C PHE A 173 0.39 -15.33 6.59
N PHE A 174 0.77 -14.15 7.09
CA PHE A 174 0.21 -13.60 8.33
C PHE A 174 -1.27 -13.24 8.20
N LEU A 175 -1.72 -12.76 7.03
CA LEU A 175 -3.15 -12.55 6.76
C LEU A 175 -3.93 -13.87 6.75
N THR A 176 -3.37 -14.93 6.16
CA THR A 176 -4.00 -16.26 6.17
C THR A 176 -4.10 -16.80 7.60
N LEU A 177 -3.03 -16.68 8.38
CA LEU A 177 -3.04 -17.12 9.78
C LEU A 177 -4.04 -16.30 10.61
N SER A 178 -4.09 -14.98 10.40
CA SER A 178 -5.11 -14.11 10.99
C SER A 178 -6.52 -14.59 10.66
N ALA A 179 -6.79 -14.90 9.39
CA ALA A 179 -8.09 -15.41 8.95
C ALA A 179 -8.46 -16.72 9.66
N VAL A 180 -7.52 -17.66 9.81
CA VAL A 180 -7.77 -18.90 10.58
C VAL A 180 -8.11 -18.59 12.04
N MET A 181 -7.33 -17.72 12.70
CA MET A 181 -7.58 -17.38 14.11
C MET A 181 -8.94 -16.72 14.32
N TRP A 182 -9.30 -15.74 13.49
CA TRP A 182 -10.58 -15.05 13.61
C TRP A 182 -11.78 -15.88 13.15
N PHE A 183 -11.59 -16.77 12.18
CA PHE A 183 -12.59 -17.79 11.84
C PHE A 183 -12.86 -18.70 13.04
N SER A 184 -11.83 -19.27 13.65
CA SER A 184 -11.96 -20.12 14.84
C SER A 184 -12.60 -19.35 16.00
N TYR A 185 -12.18 -18.11 16.24
CA TYR A 185 -12.79 -17.22 17.24
C TYR A 185 -14.31 -17.05 17.00
N GLY A 186 -14.71 -16.70 15.78
CA GLY A 186 -16.11 -16.56 15.40
C GLY A 186 -16.88 -17.88 15.55
N LEU A 187 -16.29 -19.00 15.14
CA LEU A 187 -16.89 -20.33 15.25
C LEU A 187 -17.18 -20.71 16.70
N PHE A 188 -16.21 -20.53 17.61
CA PHE A 188 -16.40 -20.85 19.03
C PHE A 188 -17.34 -19.88 19.75
N LEU A 189 -17.46 -18.64 19.29
CA LEU A 189 -18.49 -17.70 19.75
C LEU A 189 -19.85 -17.92 19.10
N LYS A 190 -19.99 -18.88 18.18
CA LYS A 190 -21.18 -19.08 17.34
C LYS A 190 -21.60 -17.79 16.61
N ASP A 191 -20.62 -16.98 16.24
CA ASP A 191 -20.79 -15.73 15.52
C ASP A 191 -20.40 -15.90 14.05
N ILE A 192 -21.41 -16.18 13.23
CA ILE A 192 -21.29 -16.35 11.79
C ILE A 192 -20.84 -15.07 11.07
N CYS A 193 -21.13 -13.88 11.62
CA CYS A 193 -20.72 -12.62 11.00
C CYS A 193 -19.20 -12.44 11.10
N ILE A 194 -18.58 -12.97 12.16
CA ILE A 194 -17.11 -13.02 12.27
C ILE A 194 -16.55 -14.15 11.39
N ALA A 195 -17.17 -15.33 11.39
CA ALA A 195 -16.63 -16.49 10.69
C ALA A 195 -16.63 -16.34 9.16
N ILE A 196 -17.74 -15.89 8.55
CA ILE A 196 -17.92 -15.83 7.09
C ILE A 196 -16.79 -15.06 6.37
N PRO A 197 -16.50 -13.79 6.68
CA PRO A 197 -15.48 -13.04 5.95
C PRO A 197 -14.09 -13.65 6.11
N ASN A 198 -13.81 -14.30 7.23
CA ASN A 198 -12.54 -14.97 7.47
C ASN A 198 -12.37 -16.26 6.64
N VAL A 199 -13.46 -16.96 6.28
CA VAL A 199 -13.38 -18.05 5.29
C VAL A 199 -12.91 -17.53 3.93
N LEU A 200 -13.46 -16.41 3.47
CA LEU A 200 -13.03 -15.78 2.22
C LEU A 200 -11.57 -15.31 2.31
N GLY A 201 -11.20 -14.67 3.42
CA GLY A 201 -9.82 -14.25 3.68
C GLY A 201 -8.83 -15.42 3.64
N PHE A 202 -9.20 -16.57 4.21
CA PHE A 202 -8.40 -17.80 4.16
C PHE A 202 -8.23 -18.32 2.72
N ILE A 203 -9.31 -18.41 1.94
CA ILE A 203 -9.26 -18.86 0.54
C ILE A 203 -8.35 -17.96 -0.29
N LEU A 204 -8.52 -16.64 -0.17
CA LEU A 204 -7.69 -15.66 -0.88
C LEU A 204 -6.24 -15.72 -0.44
N GLY A 205 -5.97 -15.85 0.86
CA GLY A 205 -4.62 -15.98 1.40
C GLY A 205 -3.89 -17.23 0.89
N LEU A 206 -4.57 -18.38 0.85
CA LEU A 206 -4.05 -19.60 0.23
C LEU A 206 -3.75 -19.41 -1.26
N LEU A 207 -4.66 -18.77 -1.99
CA LEU A 207 -4.47 -18.48 -3.41
C LEU A 207 -3.25 -17.58 -3.63
N GLN A 208 -3.07 -16.54 -2.80
CA GLN A 208 -1.91 -15.66 -2.85
C GLN A 208 -0.60 -16.41 -2.59
N MET A 209 -0.56 -17.27 -1.57
CA MET A 209 0.64 -18.08 -1.27
C MET A 209 0.96 -19.09 -2.38
N LEU A 210 -0.05 -19.73 -2.95
CA LEU A 210 0.11 -20.66 -4.07
C LEU A 210 0.68 -19.96 -5.31
N LEU A 211 0.10 -18.82 -5.70
CA LEU A 211 0.58 -18.04 -6.83
C LEU A 211 2.00 -17.51 -6.59
N TYR A 212 2.32 -17.10 -5.36
CA TYR A 212 3.65 -16.71 -4.99
C TYR A 212 4.67 -17.83 -5.25
N ALA A 213 4.37 -19.06 -4.81
CA ALA A 213 5.24 -20.22 -5.02
C ALA A 213 5.45 -20.53 -6.52
N ILE A 214 4.37 -20.52 -7.31
CA ILE A 214 4.43 -20.82 -8.76
C ILE A 214 5.28 -19.77 -9.50
N TYR A 215 5.01 -18.49 -9.28
CA TYR A 215 5.65 -17.42 -10.06
C TYR A 215 7.05 -17.03 -9.58
N ARG A 216 7.35 -17.20 -8.29
CA ARG A 216 8.72 -17.04 -7.77
C ARG A 216 9.66 -18.06 -8.40
N ASN A 217 9.23 -19.32 -8.48
CA ASN A 217 10.04 -20.39 -9.07
C ASN A 217 10.24 -20.18 -10.57
N ARG A 218 9.20 -19.73 -11.30
CA ARG A 218 9.33 -19.41 -12.73
C ARG A 218 10.34 -18.29 -13.00
N LYS A 219 10.38 -17.25 -12.15
CA LYS A 219 11.36 -16.16 -12.28
C LYS A 219 12.79 -16.67 -12.09
N GLN A 220 13.02 -17.60 -11.16
CA GLN A 220 14.34 -18.21 -10.96
C GLN A 220 14.77 -19.07 -12.15
N VAL A 221 13.87 -19.90 -12.70
CA VAL A 221 14.17 -20.73 -13.89
C VAL A 221 14.54 -19.87 -15.10
N ILE A 222 13.83 -18.75 -15.34
CA ILE A 222 14.15 -17.87 -16.47
C ILE A 222 15.53 -17.20 -16.28
N ILE A 223 15.86 -16.74 -15.08
CA ILE A 223 17.17 -16.13 -14.80
C ILE A 223 18.29 -17.16 -14.98
N GLU A 224 18.11 -18.39 -14.47
CA GLU A 224 19.11 -19.45 -14.64
C GLU A 224 19.28 -19.88 -16.11
N ASP A 225 18.19 -19.93 -16.89
CA ASP A 225 18.24 -20.26 -18.32
C ASP A 225 18.90 -19.14 -19.13
N ASP A 226 18.64 -17.87 -18.81
CA ASP A 226 19.27 -16.72 -19.49
C ASP A 226 20.76 -16.60 -19.12
N GLU A 227 21.14 -16.88 -17.87
CA GLU A 227 22.54 -16.90 -17.43
C GLU A 227 23.33 -18.06 -18.06
N LYS A 228 22.71 -19.23 -18.25
CA LYS A 228 23.30 -20.36 -18.99
C LYS A 228 23.39 -20.13 -20.51
N LYS A 229 22.60 -19.20 -21.06
CA LYS A 229 22.60 -18.86 -22.50
C LYS A 229 23.55 -17.74 -22.88
N ILE A 230 24.34 -17.20 -21.94
CA ILE A 230 25.51 -16.38 -22.27
C ILE A 230 26.65 -17.36 -22.59
N PRO A 231 26.98 -17.65 -23.87
CA PRO A 231 28.11 -18.51 -24.16
C PRO A 231 29.40 -17.87 -23.64
N ALA A 232 30.22 -18.67 -22.96
CA ALA A 232 31.54 -18.30 -22.45
C ALA A 232 32.47 -17.66 -23.52
N ALA A 233 32.13 -17.79 -24.81
CA ALA A 233 32.79 -17.12 -25.92
C ALA A 233 32.61 -15.58 -25.93
N ALA A 234 31.51 -15.05 -25.39
CA ALA A 234 31.26 -13.60 -25.33
C ALA A 234 32.01 -12.90 -24.18
N ALA A 235 32.37 -13.64 -23.12
CA ALA A 235 33.14 -13.09 -22.01
C ALA A 235 34.63 -12.89 -22.36
N ALA A 236 35.19 -13.70 -23.28
CA ALA A 236 36.57 -13.59 -23.72
C ALA A 236 36.80 -12.44 -24.74
N ASP A 237 35.83 -12.15 -25.61
CA ASP A 237 35.96 -11.09 -26.64
C ASP A 237 35.77 -9.67 -26.05
N GLN A 238 35.01 -9.54 -24.95
CA GLN A 238 34.78 -8.26 -24.28
C GLN A 238 36.03 -7.77 -23.50
N HIS A 239 36.84 -8.69 -22.97
CA HIS A 239 38.05 -8.35 -22.19
C HIS A 239 39.20 -7.88 -23.09
N VAL A 240 39.28 -8.36 -24.33
CA VAL A 240 40.31 -7.94 -25.30
C VAL A 240 40.00 -6.56 -25.88
N LYS A 241 38.73 -6.23 -26.15
CA LYS A 241 38.34 -4.90 -26.68
C LYS A 241 38.55 -3.77 -25.67
N ASN A 242 38.36 -4.03 -24.37
CA ASN A 242 38.59 -3.01 -23.34
C ASN A 242 40.08 -2.73 -23.08
N VAL A 243 40.98 -3.71 -23.26
CA VAL A 243 42.42 -3.48 -23.12
C VAL A 243 42.98 -2.72 -24.33
N VAL A 244 42.52 -3.02 -25.55
CA VAL A 244 43.00 -2.30 -26.75
C VAL A 244 42.51 -0.85 -26.80
N GLY A 245 41.28 -0.57 -26.36
CA GLY A 245 40.75 0.80 -26.27
C GLY A 245 41.41 1.67 -25.20
N LEU A 246 41.90 1.08 -24.10
CA LEU A 246 42.57 1.81 -23.03
C LEU A 246 44.00 2.22 -23.39
N THR A 247 44.68 1.47 -24.26
CA THR A 247 46.05 1.80 -24.72
C THR A 247 46.05 2.92 -25.76
N THR A 248 45.00 3.09 -26.56
CA THR A 248 44.94 4.15 -27.60
C THR A 248 44.53 5.52 -27.04
N LEU A 249 43.89 5.56 -25.86
CA LEU A 249 43.44 6.80 -25.21
C LEU A 249 44.50 7.43 -24.28
N ALA A 250 45.63 6.76 -24.05
CA ALA A 250 46.67 7.22 -23.12
C ALA A 250 47.77 8.09 -23.75
N THR A 251 47.76 8.34 -25.07
CA THR A 251 48.81 9.13 -25.75
C THR A 251 48.26 10.12 -26.78
N SER A 252 47.37 11.02 -26.37
CA SER A 252 47.26 12.31 -27.06
C SER A 252 47.20 13.43 -26.04
N GLU A 253 48.36 14.02 -25.82
CA GLU A 253 48.52 15.30 -25.14
C GLU A 253 47.70 16.39 -25.87
N VAL A 254 47.06 17.24 -25.08
CA VAL A 254 46.32 18.42 -25.52
C VAL A 254 47.31 19.57 -25.69
N HIS A 255 47.46 20.07 -26.92
CA HIS A 255 48.07 21.38 -27.17
C HIS A 255 47.01 22.34 -27.73
N PRO A 256 46.89 23.58 -27.22
CA PRO A 256 46.00 24.58 -27.79
C PRO A 256 46.66 25.28 -28.97
N LEU A 257 45.91 25.47 -30.07
CA LEU A 257 46.31 26.32 -31.19
C LEU A 257 45.28 27.45 -31.34
N ASP A 258 45.75 28.68 -31.18
CA ASP A 258 45.02 29.90 -31.53
C ASP A 258 44.87 30.00 -33.07
N PRO A 259 43.75 30.52 -33.59
CA PRO A 259 43.60 30.78 -35.02
C PRO A 259 44.37 32.05 -35.47
N PRO A 260 44.98 32.07 -36.67
CA PRO A 260 45.70 33.23 -37.19
C PRO A 260 44.76 34.33 -37.73
N PRO A 261 45.25 35.58 -37.87
CA PRO A 261 44.43 36.75 -38.18
C PRO A 261 44.06 36.81 -39.67
N HIS A 262 42.81 37.20 -39.96
CA HIS A 262 42.38 37.60 -41.30
C HIS A 262 42.37 39.12 -41.40
N ASP A 263 43.31 39.64 -42.18
CA ASP A 263 43.34 41.02 -42.67
C ASP A 263 42.64 41.05 -44.04
N HIS A 264 41.58 41.83 -44.17
CA HIS A 264 41.13 42.40 -45.44
C HIS A 264 40.49 43.76 -45.18
N ASP A 265 41.31 44.78 -45.44
CA ASP A 265 41.00 46.19 -45.56
C ASP A 265 40.08 46.47 -46.77
N LYS A 266 39.00 47.26 -46.57
CA LYS A 266 38.78 48.59 -47.18
C LYS A 266 37.32 49.08 -47.06
N SER A 267 37.17 50.09 -46.20
CA SER A 267 36.37 51.33 -46.30
C SER A 267 35.31 51.48 -47.41
N VAL A 268 34.11 51.94 -47.03
CA VAL A 268 33.54 53.27 -47.40
C VAL A 268 32.34 53.58 -46.47
N GLU A 269 32.42 54.71 -45.77
CA GLU A 269 31.31 55.40 -45.09
C GLU A 269 30.28 55.94 -46.09
N VAL A 270 28.99 55.86 -45.79
CA VAL A 270 28.05 56.99 -45.99
C VAL A 270 26.95 56.93 -44.93
N ASP A 271 26.88 58.01 -44.16
CA ASP A 271 25.87 58.43 -43.19
C ASP A 271 24.53 58.81 -43.87
N SER A 272 23.40 58.56 -43.20
CA SER A 272 22.25 59.48 -43.20
C SER A 272 21.08 58.99 -42.33
N GLY A 273 20.81 59.73 -41.25
CA GLY A 273 19.51 60.41 -41.09
C GLY A 273 18.37 59.69 -40.38
N SER A 274 18.24 60.00 -39.08
CA SER A 274 17.02 60.44 -38.35
C SER A 274 15.62 59.97 -38.76
N HIS A 275 14.84 59.47 -37.79
CA HIS A 275 13.62 60.12 -37.23
C HIS A 275 12.82 59.13 -36.34
N THR A 276 12.82 59.34 -35.01
CA THR A 276 11.70 59.79 -34.14
C THR A 276 10.36 59.03 -34.16
N ALA A 277 9.94 58.65 -32.93
CA ALA A 277 8.56 58.69 -32.38
C ALA A 277 7.53 57.69 -32.96
N ALA A 278 6.46 57.26 -32.30
CA ALA A 278 5.89 57.22 -30.95
C ALA A 278 4.50 56.52 -31.09
N ALA A 279 3.83 56.24 -29.96
CA ALA A 279 2.41 55.82 -29.81
C ALA A 279 2.11 54.32 -30.05
N SER A 280 1.59 53.54 -29.11
CA SER A 280 0.44 53.65 -28.17
C SER A 280 -0.92 53.28 -28.78
N CYS A 281 -1.58 52.35 -28.08
CA CYS A 281 -3.02 52.01 -28.06
C CYS A 281 -3.69 51.43 -29.32
N ALA A 282 -4.09 50.16 -29.22
CA ALA A 282 -5.50 49.76 -29.05
C ALA A 282 -5.56 48.39 -28.36
#